data_AF-A0A2G8LJ93-F1
#
_entry.id   AF-A0A2G8LJ93-F1
#
_cell.length_a   1.000
_cell.length_b   1.000
_cell.length_c   1.000
_cell.angle_alpha   90.00
_cell.angle_beta   90.00
_cell.angle_gamma   90.00
#
_symmetry.space_group_name_H-M   'P 1'
#
loop_
_entity.id
_entity.type
_entity.pdbx_description
1 polymer ?
#
loop_
_entity_poly.entity_id
_entity_poly.type
_entity_poly.pdbx_seq_one_letter_code
_entity_poly.pdbx_strand_id
1 'polypeptide(L)'
;MTDKGYSPVYTHQSTLSVDDIQQDKTASILTFSDLKKELSLRLTKTDCGDLSRYFSLPPDQVQTIITSPLYSENFLLALEEKGYIHPSNVNRLTDALTELKINRAHLLTKEYMKLRDQETEYDRFLGSLSAHLTISITEKLCENFKLTDGNKNTVISSQNPGLSFLLTIDEMGIINPSDVSKLETPLEDIVFSRQ
;
A
#
# COMPACT_ATOMS: atom_id res chain seq x y z
N MET A 1 -37.35 -6.43 69.26
CA MET A 1 -38.47 -6.71 68.31
C MET A 1 -38.78 -5.40 67.61
N THR A 2 -38.54 -5.18 66.33
CA THR A 2 -38.18 -6.05 65.23
C THR A 2 -37.34 -5.24 64.25
N ASP A 3 -36.25 -5.88 63.86
CA ASP A 3 -35.42 -5.65 62.69
C ASP A 3 -36.24 -5.24 61.45
N LYS A 4 -35.91 -4.11 60.83
CA LYS A 4 -36.31 -3.80 59.46
C LYS A 4 -35.04 -3.57 58.67
N GLY A 5 -34.68 -4.62 57.93
CA GLY A 5 -33.49 -4.73 57.12
C GLY A 5 -33.37 -3.59 56.12
N TYR A 6 -32.21 -2.95 56.15
CA TYR A 6 -31.67 -2.20 55.03
C TYR A 6 -31.18 -3.21 53.99
N SER A 7 -31.91 -3.35 52.88
CA SER A 7 -31.38 -3.97 51.67
C SER A 7 -30.60 -2.91 50.88
N PRO A 8 -29.31 -3.10 50.57
CA PRO A 8 -28.62 -2.21 49.66
C PRO A 8 -29.13 -2.47 48.23
N VAL A 9 -29.59 -1.41 47.57
CA VAL A 9 -29.86 -1.42 46.14
C VAL A 9 -28.51 -1.55 45.44
N TYR A 10 -28.21 -2.75 44.94
CA TYR A 10 -27.13 -2.97 44.00
C TYR A 10 -27.42 -2.18 42.74
N THR A 11 -26.82 -1.00 42.63
CA THR A 11 -26.66 -0.35 41.34
C THR A 11 -25.61 -1.19 40.61
N HIS A 12 -26.03 -1.95 39.61
CA HIS A 12 -25.11 -2.49 38.60
C HIS A 12 -24.46 -1.31 37.90
N GLN A 13 -23.39 -0.76 38.47
CA GLN A 13 -22.36 -0.15 37.67
C GLN A 13 -21.78 -1.29 36.86
N SER A 14 -22.19 -1.37 35.59
CA SER A 14 -21.44 -2.10 34.58
C SER A 14 -20.05 -1.48 34.56
N THR A 15 -19.15 -2.06 35.35
CA THR A 15 -17.72 -1.87 35.20
C THR A 15 -17.40 -2.41 33.80
N LEU A 16 -17.41 -1.54 32.81
CA LEU A 16 -16.75 -1.78 31.54
C LEU A 16 -15.33 -2.24 31.90
N SER A 17 -15.00 -3.48 31.54
CA SER A 17 -13.63 -3.95 31.68
C SER A 17 -12.75 -3.02 30.85
N VAL A 18 -11.51 -2.80 31.29
CA VAL A 18 -10.51 -2.07 30.49
C VAL A 18 -10.26 -2.79 29.15
N ASP A 19 -10.71 -4.04 29.03
CA ASP A 19 -10.71 -4.85 27.81
C ASP A 19 -11.90 -4.55 26.86
N ASP A 20 -12.98 -3.91 27.31
CA ASP A 20 -14.18 -3.62 26.49
C ASP A 20 -14.03 -2.35 25.63
N ILE A 21 -12.95 -1.57 25.80
CA ILE A 21 -12.66 -0.37 24.99
C ILE A 21 -11.65 -0.70 23.86
N GLN A 22 -11.12 -1.92 23.79
CA GLN A 22 -10.16 -2.33 22.76
C GLN A 22 -10.77 -3.05 21.56
N GLN A 23 -12.09 -3.10 21.46
CA GLN A 23 -12.81 -3.70 20.34
C GLN A 23 -13.51 -2.64 19.48
N ASP A 24 -12.84 -1.52 19.22
CA ASP A 24 -13.17 -0.72 18.04
C ASP A 24 -12.68 -1.52 16.83
N LYS A 25 -13.62 -2.33 16.34
CA LYS A 25 -13.58 -3.17 15.14
C LYS A 25 -12.68 -2.50 14.09
N THR A 26 -11.40 -2.89 14.05
CA THR A 26 -10.52 -2.62 12.93
C THR A 26 -11.25 -3.19 11.72
N ALA A 27 -11.89 -2.31 10.94
CA ALA A 27 -12.37 -2.66 9.62
C ALA A 27 -11.15 -3.28 8.94
N SER A 28 -11.25 -4.56 8.62
CA SER A 28 -10.09 -5.33 8.20
C SER A 28 -9.50 -4.62 6.99
N ILE A 29 -8.32 -4.01 7.15
CA ILE A 29 -7.67 -3.20 6.11
C ILE A 29 -7.05 -4.19 5.09
N LEU A 30 -7.92 -4.95 4.42
CA LEU A 30 -7.56 -6.04 3.53
C LEU A 30 -7.23 -5.52 2.13
N THR A 31 -7.75 -4.35 1.76
CA THR A 31 -7.53 -3.75 0.45
C THR A 31 -6.94 -2.35 0.53
N PHE A 32 -6.30 -1.93 -0.55
CA PHE A 32 -5.81 -0.55 -0.67
C PHE A 32 -6.95 0.48 -0.60
N SER A 33 -8.14 0.12 -1.07
CA SER A 33 -9.33 0.97 -0.97
C SER A 33 -9.78 1.14 0.49
N ASP A 34 -9.72 0.07 1.30
CA ASP A 34 -10.04 0.13 2.72
C ASP A 34 -9.01 1.00 3.47
N LEU A 35 -7.73 0.88 3.12
CA LEU A 35 -6.69 1.77 3.65
C LEU A 35 -6.99 3.23 3.33
N LYS A 36 -7.28 3.56 2.06
CA LYS A 36 -7.59 4.94 1.67
C LYS A 36 -8.80 5.48 2.43
N LYS A 37 -9.85 4.67 2.59
CA LYS A 37 -11.05 5.05 3.36
C LYS A 37 -10.72 5.33 4.82
N GLU A 38 -9.99 4.44 5.49
CA GLU A 38 -9.60 4.62 6.90
C GLU A 38 -8.66 5.82 7.10
N LEU A 39 -7.73 6.05 6.18
CA LEU A 39 -6.89 7.24 6.19
C LEU A 39 -7.71 8.51 6.02
N SER A 40 -8.70 8.52 5.10
CA SER A 40 -9.56 9.69 4.91
C SER A 40 -10.36 10.07 6.14
N LEU A 41 -10.78 9.09 6.94
CA LEU A 41 -11.50 9.34 8.19
C LEU A 41 -10.62 9.94 9.31
N ARG A 42 -9.29 9.84 9.19
CA ARG A 42 -8.35 10.17 10.28
C ARG A 42 -7.42 11.32 9.97
N LEU A 43 -7.10 11.55 8.70
CA LEU A 43 -6.29 12.68 8.29
C LEU A 43 -7.10 13.97 8.47
N THR A 44 -6.53 14.94 9.17
CA THR A 44 -7.10 16.27 9.25
C THR A 44 -6.64 17.13 8.07
N LYS A 45 -7.28 18.29 7.91
CA LYS A 45 -6.88 19.28 6.91
C LYS A 45 -5.45 19.79 7.14
N THR A 46 -5.03 19.92 8.40
CA THR A 46 -3.65 20.29 8.76
C THR A 46 -2.68 19.20 8.34
N ASP A 47 -2.99 17.93 8.65
CA ASP A 47 -2.16 16.78 8.26
C ASP A 47 -1.97 16.73 6.75
N CYS A 48 -3.04 16.89 5.98
CA CYS A 48 -2.98 16.91 4.52
C CYS A 48 -2.13 18.06 4.00
N GLY A 49 -2.19 19.23 4.64
CA GLY A 49 -1.35 20.38 4.29
C GLY A 49 0.14 20.12 4.54
N ASP A 50 0.48 19.56 5.69
CA ASP A 50 1.87 19.28 6.07
C ASP A 50 2.46 18.13 5.24
N LEU A 51 1.68 17.05 5.03
CA LEU A 51 2.07 15.97 4.13
C LEU A 51 2.21 16.43 2.68
N SER A 52 1.30 17.27 2.17
CA SER A 52 1.42 17.79 0.81
C SER A 52 2.73 18.54 0.59
N ARG A 53 3.19 19.31 1.60
CA ARG A 53 4.50 19.98 1.56
C ARG A 53 5.64 18.98 1.67
N TYR A 54 5.52 17.96 2.51
CA TYR A 54 6.49 16.87 2.63
C TYR A 54 6.73 16.17 1.28
N PHE A 55 5.65 15.89 0.54
CA PHE A 55 5.70 15.30 -0.80
C PHE A 55 6.01 16.30 -1.92
N SER A 56 6.31 17.56 -1.57
CA SER A 56 6.63 18.64 -2.51
C SER A 56 5.55 18.83 -3.57
N LEU A 57 4.27 18.71 -3.20
CA LEU A 57 3.16 19.03 -4.10
C LEU A 57 3.16 20.54 -4.41
N PRO A 58 2.83 20.94 -5.66
CA PRO A 58 2.72 22.34 -6.06
C PRO A 58 1.81 23.16 -5.11
N PRO A 59 2.18 24.40 -4.74
CA PRO A 59 1.42 25.20 -3.76
C PRO A 59 -0.05 25.44 -4.11
N ASP A 60 -0.35 25.62 -5.40
CA ASP A 60 -1.70 25.74 -5.95
C ASP A 60 -2.51 24.45 -5.79
N GLN A 61 -1.87 23.30 -6.00
CA GLN A 61 -2.46 21.99 -5.75
C GLN A 61 -2.73 21.80 -4.25
N VAL A 62 -1.78 22.16 -3.38
CA VAL A 62 -1.98 22.08 -1.92
C VAL A 62 -3.16 22.93 -1.49
N GLN A 63 -3.26 24.17 -1.99
CA GLN A 63 -4.36 25.07 -1.66
C GLN A 63 -5.70 24.49 -2.12
N THR A 64 -5.76 23.88 -3.30
CA THR A 64 -6.96 23.22 -3.84
C THR A 64 -7.37 22.03 -2.97
N ILE A 65 -6.41 21.20 -2.56
CA ILE A 65 -6.65 20.04 -1.69
C ILE A 65 -7.22 20.50 -0.34
N ILE A 66 -6.54 21.41 0.36
CA ILE A 66 -6.95 21.76 1.74
C ILE A 66 -8.26 22.55 1.76
N THR A 67 -8.61 23.30 0.72
CA THR A 67 -9.87 24.07 0.68
C THR A 67 -11.10 23.21 0.35
N SER A 68 -10.89 22.01 -0.20
CA SER A 68 -11.95 21.05 -0.51
C SER A 68 -12.65 20.52 0.76
N PRO A 69 -13.97 20.27 0.72
CA PRO A 69 -14.64 19.48 1.75
C PRO A 69 -14.19 18.02 1.78
N LEU A 70 -13.60 17.51 0.69
CA LEU A 70 -13.04 16.16 0.54
C LEU A 70 -11.50 16.22 0.54
N TYR A 71 -10.92 17.02 1.44
CA TYR A 71 -9.49 17.32 1.45
C TYR A 71 -8.63 16.07 1.57
N SER A 72 -9.05 15.10 2.38
CA SER A 72 -8.33 13.85 2.61
C SER A 72 -8.31 12.93 1.39
N GLU A 73 -9.46 12.75 0.75
CA GLU A 73 -9.60 11.93 -0.45
C GLU A 73 -8.83 12.54 -1.62
N ASN A 74 -8.95 13.86 -1.80
CA ASN A 74 -8.22 14.59 -2.84
C ASN A 74 -6.70 14.52 -2.62
N PHE A 75 -6.25 14.55 -1.37
CA PHE A 75 -4.84 14.36 -1.02
C PHE A 75 -4.35 12.96 -1.39
N LEU A 76 -5.06 11.90 -0.96
CA LEU A 76 -4.65 10.52 -1.23
C LEU A 76 -4.68 10.21 -2.73
N LEU A 77 -5.67 10.74 -3.47
CA LEU A 77 -5.71 10.63 -4.93
C LEU A 77 -4.50 11.31 -5.58
N ALA A 78 -4.13 12.52 -5.14
CA ALA A 78 -2.96 13.21 -5.66
C ALA A 78 -1.66 12.42 -5.41
N LEU A 79 -1.53 11.76 -4.26
CA LEU A 79 -0.38 10.89 -3.98
C LEU A 79 -0.36 9.66 -4.90
N GLU A 80 -1.52 9.06 -5.15
CA GLU A 80 -1.68 7.89 -6.02
C GLU A 80 -1.35 8.22 -7.49
N GLU A 81 -1.91 9.30 -8.03
CA GLU A 81 -1.65 9.78 -9.39
C GLU A 81 -0.17 10.14 -9.63
N LYS A 82 0.54 10.57 -8.58
CA LYS A 82 1.98 10.85 -8.61
C LYS A 82 2.85 9.63 -8.31
N GLY A 83 2.26 8.47 -8.02
CA GLY A 83 2.98 7.23 -7.69
C GLY A 83 3.68 7.26 -6.34
N TYR A 84 3.31 8.16 -5.43
CA TYR A 84 3.85 8.21 -4.07
C TYR A 84 3.26 7.13 -3.16
N ILE A 85 2.05 6.66 -3.50
CA ILE A 85 1.41 5.51 -2.86
C ILE A 85 0.82 4.59 -3.93
N HIS A 86 0.88 3.29 -3.66
CA HIS A 86 0.35 2.22 -4.50
C HIS A 86 -0.05 1.03 -3.60
N PRO A 87 -0.97 0.14 -4.00
CA PRO A 87 -1.25 -1.09 -3.24
C PRO A 87 0.01 -1.86 -2.84
N SER A 88 0.97 -2.00 -3.76
CA SER A 88 2.25 -2.68 -3.51
C SER A 88 3.28 -1.84 -2.73
N ASN A 89 3.03 -0.54 -2.48
CA ASN A 89 3.98 0.29 -1.75
C ASN A 89 3.34 1.53 -1.12
N VAL A 90 3.24 1.53 0.21
CA VAL A 90 2.85 2.72 1.01
C VAL A 90 3.95 3.13 2.00
N ASN A 91 5.19 2.65 1.82
CA ASN A 91 6.29 2.92 2.75
C ASN A 91 6.60 4.39 2.87
N ARG A 92 6.66 5.10 1.74
CA ARG A 92 6.94 6.54 1.74
C ARG A 92 5.87 7.35 2.48
N LEU A 93 4.60 6.96 2.38
CA LEU A 93 3.54 7.56 3.18
C LEU A 93 3.69 7.20 4.67
N THR A 94 4.05 5.96 4.97
CA THR A 94 4.31 5.50 6.34
C THR A 94 5.44 6.30 7.02
N ASP A 95 6.53 6.55 6.29
CA ASP A 95 7.67 7.33 6.76
C ASP A 95 7.25 8.78 7.03
N ALA A 96 6.55 9.40 6.07
CA ALA A 96 6.05 10.76 6.21
C ALA A 96 5.12 10.93 7.43
N LEU A 97 4.16 10.00 7.62
CA LEU A 97 3.24 10.00 8.76
C LEU A 97 3.98 9.81 10.09
N THR A 98 5.07 9.03 10.09
CA THR A 98 5.92 8.81 11.26
C THR A 98 6.73 10.06 11.60
N GLU A 99 7.37 10.66 10.60
CA GLU A 99 8.22 11.85 10.76
C GLU A 99 7.42 13.07 11.23
N LEU A 100 6.23 13.28 10.65
CA LEU A 100 5.33 14.36 11.02
C LEU A 100 4.52 14.09 12.29
N LYS A 101 4.72 12.92 12.93
CA LYS A 101 4.04 12.51 14.17
C LYS A 101 2.51 12.54 14.05
N ILE A 102 1.99 12.18 12.88
CA ILE A 102 0.56 12.04 12.61
C ILE A 102 0.12 10.68 13.19
N ASN A 103 -0.02 10.68 14.52
CA ASN A 103 -0.23 9.49 15.32
C ASN A 103 -1.59 8.85 15.00
N ARG A 104 -1.64 7.52 14.93
CA ARG A 104 -2.73 6.65 14.44
C ARG A 104 -2.78 6.40 12.92
N ALA A 105 -2.53 7.39 12.07
CA ALA A 105 -2.54 7.18 10.62
C ALA A 105 -1.36 6.29 10.16
N HIS A 106 -0.16 6.48 10.71
CA HIS A 106 0.99 5.61 10.40
C HIS A 106 0.79 4.16 10.86
N LEU A 107 -0.05 3.92 11.89
CA LEU A 107 -0.36 2.56 12.33
C LEU A 107 -1.22 1.85 11.30
N LEU A 108 -2.16 2.55 10.64
CA LEU A 108 -2.96 1.98 9.55
C LEU A 108 -2.08 1.58 8.37
N THR A 109 -1.12 2.42 7.97
CA THR A 109 -0.24 2.08 6.86
C THR A 109 0.70 0.93 7.24
N LYS A 110 1.21 0.89 8.48
CA LYS A 110 1.98 -0.26 8.99
C LYS A 110 1.15 -1.55 9.08
N GLU A 111 -0.11 -1.46 9.49
CA GLU A 111 -1.01 -2.60 9.61
C GLU A 111 -1.42 -3.09 8.23
N TYR A 112 -1.77 -2.20 7.30
CA TYR A 112 -1.98 -2.53 5.90
C TYR A 112 -0.75 -3.20 5.30
N MET A 113 0.44 -2.62 5.52
CA MET A 113 1.70 -3.23 5.10
C MET A 113 1.86 -4.60 5.75
N LYS A 114 1.66 -4.77 7.06
CA LYS A 114 1.79 -6.07 7.74
C LYS A 114 0.78 -7.13 7.27
N LEU A 115 -0.46 -6.73 7.02
CA LEU A 115 -1.53 -7.62 6.54
C LEU A 115 -1.31 -7.98 5.07
N ARG A 116 -0.78 -7.05 4.28
CA ARG A 116 -0.29 -7.28 2.92
C ARG A 116 1.05 -8.04 2.91
N ASP A 117 1.88 -7.88 3.95
CA ASP A 117 3.15 -8.56 4.23
C ASP A 117 2.90 -9.96 4.84
N GLN A 118 1.65 -10.45 4.77
CA GLN A 118 1.45 -11.76 4.14
C GLN A 118 1.84 -11.69 2.64
N GLU A 119 3.01 -11.10 2.34
CA GLU A 119 3.63 -11.14 1.03
C GLU A 119 3.82 -12.61 0.79
N THR A 120 3.18 -13.10 -0.25
CA THR A 120 3.49 -14.45 -0.69
C THR A 120 4.97 -14.45 -1.05
N GLU A 121 5.66 -15.57 -0.83
CA GLU A 121 7.05 -15.74 -1.26
C GLU A 121 7.26 -15.30 -2.72
N TYR A 122 6.18 -15.42 -3.52
CA TYR A 122 6.07 -14.94 -4.88
C TYR A 122 6.20 -13.42 -5.04
N ASP A 123 5.49 -12.60 -4.27
CA ASP A 123 5.56 -11.13 -4.38
C ASP A 123 6.98 -10.62 -4.08
N ARG A 124 7.62 -11.20 -3.04
CA ARG A 124 9.01 -10.91 -2.71
C ARG A 124 9.96 -11.36 -3.80
N PHE A 125 9.70 -12.51 -4.41
CA PHE A 125 10.44 -13.00 -5.57
C PHE A 125 10.35 -12.02 -6.74
N LEU A 126 9.15 -11.57 -7.11
CA LEU A 126 8.96 -10.61 -8.21
C LEU A 126 9.67 -9.28 -7.92
N GLY A 127 9.53 -8.75 -6.70
CA GLY A 127 10.21 -7.54 -6.27
C GLY A 127 11.73 -7.66 -6.33
N SER A 128 12.28 -8.75 -5.79
CA SER A 128 13.73 -9.01 -5.78
C SER A 128 14.28 -9.19 -7.19
N LEU A 129 13.62 -10.00 -8.04
CA LEU A 129 14.02 -10.19 -9.42
C LEU A 129 13.97 -8.88 -10.21
N SER A 130 12.90 -8.09 -10.06
CA SER A 130 12.73 -6.82 -10.77
C SER A 130 13.87 -5.84 -10.53
N ALA A 131 14.46 -5.83 -9.33
CA ALA A 131 15.58 -4.96 -8.98
C ALA A 131 16.86 -5.28 -9.80
N HIS A 132 16.95 -6.49 -10.37
CA HIS A 132 18.05 -6.92 -11.24
C HIS A 132 17.73 -6.76 -12.74
N LEU A 133 16.49 -6.42 -13.11
CA LEU A 133 16.08 -6.23 -14.49
C LEU A 133 16.28 -4.77 -14.93
N THR A 134 17.47 -4.47 -15.46
CA THR A 134 17.72 -3.19 -16.14
C THR A 134 16.80 -3.03 -17.36
N ILE A 135 16.53 -1.79 -17.80
CA ILE A 135 15.67 -1.53 -18.97
C ILE A 135 16.06 -2.36 -20.21
N SER A 136 17.36 -2.49 -20.51
CA SER A 136 17.84 -3.28 -21.65
C SER A 136 17.61 -4.78 -21.48
N ILE A 137 17.69 -5.31 -20.24
CA ILE A 137 17.34 -6.71 -19.96
C ILE A 137 15.84 -6.89 -20.15
N THR A 138 15.02 -5.97 -19.62
CA THR A 138 13.57 -6.00 -19.75
C THR A 138 13.13 -5.98 -21.22
N GLU A 139 13.71 -5.14 -22.07
CA GLU A 139 13.44 -5.12 -23.51
C GLU A 139 13.71 -6.47 -24.16
N LYS A 140 14.87 -7.09 -23.89
CA LYS A 140 15.21 -8.42 -24.41
C LYS A 140 14.25 -9.51 -23.91
N LEU A 141 13.83 -9.43 -22.64
CA LEU A 141 12.83 -10.35 -22.10
C LEU A 141 11.48 -10.16 -22.79
N CYS A 142 11.05 -8.93 -23.03
CA CYS A 142 9.81 -8.66 -23.77
C CYS A 142 9.80 -9.30 -25.16
N GLU A 143 10.94 -9.31 -25.86
CA GLU A 143 11.10 -10.00 -27.14
C GLU A 143 11.07 -11.52 -26.98
N ASN A 144 11.79 -12.08 -25.99
CA ASN A 144 11.80 -13.52 -25.73
C ASN A 144 10.41 -14.08 -25.44
N PHE A 145 9.64 -13.37 -24.63
CA PHE A 145 8.26 -13.73 -24.29
C PHE A 145 7.23 -13.31 -25.36
N LYS A 146 7.69 -12.71 -26.47
CA LYS A 146 6.85 -12.29 -27.61
C LYS A 146 5.68 -11.43 -27.18
N LEU A 147 5.93 -10.48 -26.27
CA LEU A 147 4.91 -9.51 -25.87
C LEU A 147 4.45 -8.72 -27.10
N THR A 148 3.16 -8.35 -27.12
CA THR A 148 2.63 -7.47 -28.16
C THR A 148 3.24 -6.08 -28.05
N ASP A 149 3.25 -5.31 -29.14
CA ASP A 149 3.78 -3.93 -29.11
C ASP A 149 3.05 -3.04 -28.09
N GLY A 150 1.76 -3.30 -27.86
CA GLY A 150 0.99 -2.64 -26.81
C GLY A 150 1.54 -2.95 -25.41
N ASN A 151 1.75 -4.22 -25.09
CA ASN A 151 2.30 -4.63 -23.79
C ASN A 151 3.73 -4.14 -23.62
N LYS A 152 4.55 -4.21 -24.66
CA LYS A 152 5.92 -3.67 -24.65
C LYS A 152 5.95 -2.19 -24.31
N ASN A 153 5.10 -1.38 -24.96
CA ASN A 153 5.04 0.05 -24.70
C ASN A 153 4.63 0.34 -23.24
N THR A 154 3.65 -0.38 -22.71
CA THR A 154 3.25 -0.26 -21.29
C THR A 154 4.42 -0.59 -20.36
N VAL A 155 5.13 -1.69 -20.62
CA VAL A 155 6.27 -2.13 -19.80
C VAL A 155 7.40 -1.10 -19.82
N ILE A 156 7.84 -0.65 -21.00
CA ILE A 156 9.01 0.22 -21.13
C ILE A 156 8.74 1.66 -20.67
N SER A 157 7.50 2.14 -20.79
CA SER A 157 7.11 3.48 -20.30
C SER A 157 6.87 3.54 -18.78
N SER A 158 6.87 2.40 -18.09
CA SER A 158 6.72 2.33 -16.63
C SER A 158 7.92 2.91 -15.90
N GLN A 159 7.69 3.47 -14.71
CA GLN A 159 8.75 3.89 -13.80
C GLN A 159 9.58 2.71 -13.26
N ASN A 160 9.03 1.48 -13.29
CA ASN A 160 9.76 0.25 -13.02
C ASN A 160 9.47 -0.78 -14.13
N PRO A 161 10.20 -0.73 -15.25
CA PRO A 161 10.00 -1.65 -16.37
C PRO A 161 10.18 -3.11 -15.99
N GLY A 162 11.14 -3.43 -15.11
CA GLY A 162 11.37 -4.80 -14.65
C GLY A 162 10.16 -5.40 -13.95
N LEU A 163 9.58 -4.67 -13.00
CA LEU A 163 8.39 -5.14 -12.29
C LEU A 163 7.17 -5.15 -13.22
N SER A 164 7.01 -4.11 -14.05
CA SER A 164 5.91 -4.04 -15.03
C SER A 164 5.92 -5.23 -15.98
N PHE A 165 7.10 -5.68 -16.43
CA PHE A 165 7.25 -6.87 -17.25
C PHE A 165 6.79 -8.12 -16.50
N LEU A 166 7.29 -8.34 -15.28
CA LEU A 166 6.98 -9.52 -14.48
C LEU A 166 5.47 -9.62 -14.18
N LEU A 167 4.82 -8.50 -13.84
CA LEU A 167 3.38 -8.46 -13.66
C LEU A 167 2.62 -8.75 -14.97
N THR A 168 3.10 -8.22 -16.10
CA THR A 168 2.48 -8.48 -17.41
C THR A 168 2.48 -9.97 -17.76
N ILE A 169 3.59 -10.68 -17.52
CA ILE A 169 3.67 -12.13 -17.84
C ILE A 169 2.94 -12.99 -16.81
N ASP A 170 2.80 -12.53 -15.56
CA ASP A 170 1.94 -13.13 -14.54
C ASP A 170 0.46 -13.03 -14.94
N GLU A 171 0.01 -11.84 -15.37
CA GLU A 171 -1.36 -11.62 -15.89
C GLU A 171 -1.66 -12.47 -17.13
N MET A 172 -0.65 -12.75 -17.96
CA MET A 172 -0.75 -13.66 -19.10
C MET A 172 -0.76 -15.15 -18.69
N GLY A 173 -0.59 -15.46 -17.41
CA GLY A 173 -0.51 -16.83 -16.88
C GLY A 173 0.76 -17.58 -17.30
N ILE A 174 1.80 -16.87 -17.73
CA ILE A 174 3.07 -17.48 -18.12
C ILE A 174 3.80 -17.96 -16.87
N ILE A 175 3.85 -17.10 -15.84
CA ILE A 175 4.30 -17.40 -14.49
C ILE A 175 3.14 -17.28 -13.52
N ASN A 176 3.28 -17.86 -12.34
CA ASN A 176 2.35 -17.73 -11.22
C ASN A 176 3.06 -18.16 -9.91
N PRO A 177 2.44 -18.01 -8.73
CA PRO A 177 3.06 -18.38 -7.46
C PRO A 177 3.55 -19.83 -7.35
N SER A 178 2.97 -20.76 -8.11
CA SER A 178 3.34 -22.18 -8.07
C SER A 178 4.38 -22.55 -9.13
N ASP A 179 4.60 -21.71 -10.14
CA ASP A 179 5.47 -22.01 -11.28
C ASP A 179 6.05 -20.74 -11.90
N VAL A 180 7.35 -20.56 -11.72
CA VAL A 180 8.17 -19.49 -12.32
C VAL A 180 9.22 -20.04 -13.28
N SER A 181 9.22 -21.34 -13.56
CA SER A 181 10.27 -22.04 -14.32
C SER A 181 10.49 -21.47 -15.72
N LYS A 182 9.44 -20.90 -16.33
CA LYS A 182 9.53 -20.27 -17.65
C LYS A 182 10.42 -19.02 -17.70
N LEU A 183 10.83 -18.48 -16.55
CA LEU A 183 11.81 -17.39 -16.46
C LEU A 183 13.26 -17.87 -16.55
N GLU A 184 13.57 -19.13 -16.22
CA GLU A 184 14.94 -19.60 -16.06
C GLU A 184 15.76 -19.45 -17.34
N THR A 185 15.33 -20.11 -18.43
CA THR A 185 16.08 -20.09 -19.71
C THR A 185 16.23 -18.67 -20.28
N PRO A 186 15.16 -17.83 -20.38
CA PRO A 186 15.33 -16.47 -20.89
C PRO A 186 16.26 -15.60 -20.05
N LEU A 187 16.29 -15.79 -18.72
CA LEU A 187 17.21 -15.06 -17.85
C LEU A 187 18.65 -15.53 -18.01
N GLU A 188 18.89 -16.85 -18.10
CA GLU A 188 20.21 -17.42 -18.37
C GLU A 188 20.78 -16.93 -19.69
N ASP A 189 20.00 -17.01 -20.78
CA ASP A 189 20.44 -16.59 -22.12
C ASP A 189 20.89 -15.13 -22.16
N ILE A 190 20.21 -14.25 -21.42
CA ILE A 190 20.54 -12.83 -21.34
C ILE A 190 21.79 -12.57 -20.48
N VAL A 191 22.02 -13.38 -19.45
CA VAL A 191 23.23 -13.30 -18.60
C VAL A 191 24.45 -13.82 -19.35
N PHE A 192 24.34 -14.92 -20.08
CA PHE A 192 25.45 -15.51 -20.85
C PHE A 192 25.80 -14.75 -22.12
N SER A 193 24.87 -13.98 -22.70
CA SER A 193 25.15 -13.10 -23.85
C SER A 193 25.88 -11.79 -23.48
N ARG A 194 26.37 -11.66 -22.24
CA ARG A 194 27.27 -10.58 -21.78
C ARG A 194 28.77 -10.97 -21.75
N GLN A 195 29.13 -12.18 -22.17
CA GLN A 195 30.52 -12.60 -22.42
C GLN A 195 30.88 -12.47 -23.89
#